data_AF-A0A6M3JQZ8-F1
#
_entry.id   AF-A0A6M3JQZ8-F1
#
_cell.length_a   1.000
_cell.length_b   1.000
_cell.length_c   1.000
_cell.angle_alpha   90.00
_cell.angle_beta   90.00
_cell.angle_gamma   90.00
#
_symmetry.space_group_name_H-M   'P 1'
#
loop_
_entity.id
_entity.type
_entity.pdbx_description
1 polymer ?
#
loop_
_entity_poly.entity_id
_entity_poly.type
_entity_poly.pdbx_seq_one_letter_code
_entity_poly.pdbx_strand_id
1 'polypeptide(L)' 'MIINQIEGEVHQALRTIVKNKETKALNYCVNYALAGLHMVGHELKDQCLYVLCNMEHWRGEEAKKVRKVLKHFSQMEK' A
#
# COMPACT_ATOMS: atom_id res chain seq x y z
N MET A 1 2.22 -19.46 -7.27
CA MET A 1 2.79 -18.13 -7.57
C MET A 1 3.69 -17.77 -6.40
N ILE A 2 5.00 -17.66 -6.62
CA ILE A 2 5.95 -17.26 -5.57
C ILE A 2 5.87 -15.74 -5.49
N ILE A 3 5.30 -15.21 -4.41
CA ILE A 3 5.30 -13.77 -4.13
C ILE A 3 6.73 -13.41 -3.71
N ASN A 4 7.32 -12.40 -4.36
CA ASN A 4 8.65 -11.92 -3.98
C ASN A 4 8.59 -11.34 -2.56
N GLN A 5 9.66 -11.45 -1.77
CA GLN A 5 9.69 -11.01 -0.37
C GLN A 5 9.17 -9.57 -0.19
N ILE A 6 9.56 -8.67 -1.10
CA ILE A 6 9.11 -7.27 -1.07
C ILE A 6 7.61 -7.11 -1.37
N GLU A 7 7.05 -7.90 -2.28
CA GLU A 7 5.60 -7.87 -2.57
C GLU A 7 4.80 -8.35 -1.36
N GLY A 8 5.34 -9.33 -0.61
CA GLY A 8 4.77 -9.76 0.66
C GLY A 8 4.71 -8.63 1.69
N GLU A 9 5.76 -7.82 1.79
CA GLU A 9 5.79 -6.62 2.64
C GLU A 9 4.77 -5.57 2.18
N VAL A 10 4.66 -5.35 0.87
CA VAL A 10 3.65 -4.45 0.28
C VAL A 10 2.24 -4.92 0.63
N HIS A 11 1.91 -6.19 0.42
CA HIS A 11 0.60 -6.74 0.78
C HIS A 11 0.32 -6.60 2.28
N GLN A 12 1.34 -6.74 3.13
CA GLN A 12 1.19 -6.52 4.56
C GLN A 12 0.91 -5.04 4.90
N ALA A 13 1.56 -4.11 4.20
CA ALA A 13 1.29 -2.69 4.31
C ALA A 13 -0.15 -2.35 3.86
N LEU A 14 -0.63 -2.95 2.76
CA LEU A 14 -2.01 -2.80 2.29
C LEU A 14 -3.02 -3.37 3.28
N ARG A 15 -2.78 -4.55 3.87
CA ARG A 15 -3.60 -5.10 4.95
C ARG A 15 -3.68 -4.17 6.16
N THR A 16 -2.59 -3.47 6.48
CA THR A 16 -2.56 -2.49 7.58
C THR A 16 -3.48 -1.30 7.30
N ILE A 17 -3.54 -0.82 6.05
CA ILE A 17 -4.50 0.21 5.63
C ILE A 17 -5.93 -0.30 5.79
N VAL A 18 -6.23 -1.51 5.29
CA VAL A 18 -7.57 -2.11 5.38
C VAL A 18 -8.02 -2.33 6.83
N LYS A 19 -7.11 -2.73 7.72
CA LYS A 19 -7.39 -2.86 9.16
C LYS A 19 -7.77 -1.51 9.80
N ASN A 20 -7.22 -0.41 9.28
CA ASN A 20 -7.47 0.95 9.75
C ASN A 20 -8.63 1.64 8.99
N LYS A 21 -9.51 0.91 8.30
CA LYS A 21 -10.57 1.45 7.44
C LYS A 21 -11.53 2.45 8.12
N GLU A 22 -11.68 2.40 9.44
CA GLU A 22 -12.51 3.35 10.20
C GLU A 22 -11.84 4.74 10.34
N THR A 23 -10.56 4.85 9.97
CA THR A 23 -9.85 6.13 9.93
C THR A 23 -10.36 6.94 8.74
N LYS A 24 -11.07 8.04 9.02
CA LYS A 24 -11.63 8.95 7.99
C LYS A 24 -10.61 9.38 6.92
N ALA A 25 -9.35 9.56 7.31
CA ALA A 25 -8.26 9.92 6.39
C ALA A 25 -7.91 8.83 5.36
N LEU A 26 -8.46 7.62 5.48
CA LEU A 26 -8.21 6.48 4.61
C LEU A 26 -9.40 6.09 3.72
N ASN A 27 -10.55 6.78 3.78
CA ASN A 27 -11.78 6.35 3.08
C ASN A 27 -11.56 6.01 1.60
N TYR A 28 -10.80 6.83 0.86
CA TYR A 28 -10.46 6.54 -0.54
C TYR A 28 -9.33 5.52 -0.69
N CYS A 29 -8.39 5.53 0.25
CA CYS A 29 -7.20 4.67 0.27
C CYS A 29 -7.57 3.17 0.44
N VAL A 30 -8.62 2.86 1.20
CA VAL A 30 -9.04 1.48 1.49
C VAL A 30 -9.38 0.69 0.23
N ASN A 31 -10.10 1.29 -0.72
CA ASN A 31 -10.48 0.61 -1.97
C ASN A 31 -9.25 0.27 -2.83
N TYR A 32 -8.30 1.20 -2.92
CA TYR A 32 -7.05 0.93 -3.62
C TYR A 32 -6.22 -0.15 -2.93
N ALA A 33 -6.19 -0.15 -1.60
CA ALA A 33 -5.50 -1.18 -0.83
C ALA A 33 -6.13 -2.56 -1.05
N LEU A 34 -7.46 -2.67 -1.04
CA LEU A 34 -8.17 -3.93 -1.32
C LEU A 34 -7.86 -4.47 -2.71
N ALA A 35 -7.89 -3.63 -3.74
CA ALA A 35 -7.54 -4.06 -5.09
C ALA A 35 -6.09 -4.55 -5.19
N GLY A 36 -5.14 -3.84 -4.55
CA GLY A 36 -3.72 -4.19 -4.57
C GLY A 36 -3.39 -5.52 -3.89
N LEU A 37 -4.24 -6.04 -3.00
CA LEU A 37 -4.02 -7.36 -2.38
C LEU A 37 -4.07 -8.53 -3.36
N HIS A 38 -4.64 -8.31 -4.55
CA HIS A 38 -4.74 -9.32 -5.61
C HIS A 38 -3.76 -9.06 -6.77
N MET A 39 -2.93 -8.04 -6.65
CA MET A 39 -2.00 -7.60 -7.70
C MET A 39 -0.56 -8.01 -7.38
N VAL A 40 0.25 -8.18 -8.43
CA VAL A 40 1.70 -8.48 -8.34
C VAL A 40 2.50 -7.70 -9.39
N GLY A 41 3.83 -7.59 -9.23
CA GLY A 41 4.69 -6.94 -10.21
C GLY A 41 4.29 -5.50 -10.56
N HIS A 42 4.16 -5.21 -11.86
CA HIS A 42 3.93 -3.84 -12.34
C HIS A 42 2.58 -3.25 -11.91
N GLU A 43 1.50 -4.03 -11.94
CA GLU A 43 0.18 -3.56 -11.52
C GLU A 43 0.18 -3.20 -10.02
N LEU A 44 0.87 -3.99 -9.19
CA LEU A 44 1.02 -3.69 -7.76
C LEU A 44 1.82 -2.40 -7.56
N LYS A 45 2.81 -2.15 -8.41
CA LYS A 45 3.65 -0.95 -8.37
C LYS A 45 2.84 0.31 -8.66
N ASP A 46 2.04 0.29 -9.72
CA ASP A 46 1.14 1.38 -10.08
C ASP A 46 0.09 1.60 -8.97
N GLN A 47 -0.43 0.51 -8.41
CA GLN A 47 -1.39 0.57 -7.31
C GLN A 47 -0.81 1.23 -6.05
N CYS A 48 0.48 1.00 -5.74
CA CYS A 48 1.15 1.68 -4.64
C CYS A 48 1.13 3.20 -4.79
N LEU A 49 1.22 3.74 -6.02
CA LEU A 49 1.15 5.19 -6.26
C LEU A 49 -0.24 5.75 -5.94
N TYR A 50 -1.31 5.07 -6.37
CA TYR A 50 -2.67 5.46 -6.01
C TYR A 50 -2.90 5.45 -4.50
N VAL A 51 -2.41 4.41 -3.81
CA VAL A 51 -2.49 4.31 -2.35
C VAL A 51 -1.73 5.47 -1.69
N LEU A 52 -0.49 5.75 -2.14
CA LEU A 52 0.35 6.83 -1.60
C LEU A 52 -0.30 8.22 -1.74
N CYS A 53 -0.92 8.51 -2.89
CA CYS A 53 -1.65 9.74 -3.14
C CYS A 53 -2.85 9.90 -2.17
N ASN A 54 -3.56 8.81 -1.88
CA ASN A 54 -4.78 8.84 -1.07
C ASN A 54 -4.54 8.70 0.45
N MET A 55 -3.31 8.43 0.90
CA MET A 55 -2.95 8.38 2.33
C MET A 55 -2.27 9.65 2.83
N GLU A 56 -2.40 10.77 2.10
CA GLU A 56 -1.71 12.03 2.41
C GLU A 56 -2.00 12.55 3.81
N HIS A 57 -3.21 12.36 4.35
CA HIS A 57 -3.59 12.87 5.68
C HIS A 57 -3.47 11.83 6.80
N TRP A 58 -3.17 10.57 6.49
CA TRP A 58 -2.95 9.55 7.52
C TRP A 58 -1.57 9.72 8.17
N ARG A 59 -1.52 9.73 9.51
CA ARG A 59 -0.36 10.07 10.34
C ARG A 59 -0.11 8.98 11.40
N GLY A 60 1.04 9.08 12.07
CA GLY A 60 1.46 8.14 13.12
C GLY A 60 2.49 7.12 12.63
N GLU A 61 3.00 6.30 13.55
CA GLU A 61 4.08 5.34 13.28
C GLU A 61 3.68 4.26 12.27
N GLU A 62 2.43 3.78 12.30
CA GLU A 62 1.94 2.85 11.28
C GLU A 62 1.92 3.49 9.90
N ALA A 63 1.39 4.71 9.77
CA ALA A 63 1.35 5.44 8.51
C ALA A 63 2.76 5.67 7.94
N LYS A 64 3.76 5.95 8.78
CA LYS A 64 5.16 6.08 8.37
C LYS A 64 5.71 4.76 7.83
N LYS A 65 5.49 3.65 8.54
CA LYS A 65 5.95 2.31 8.13
C LYS A 65 5.35 1.90 6.79
N VAL A 66 4.02 2.04 6.65
CA VAL A 66 3.32 1.77 5.38
C VAL A 66 3.88 2.62 4.26
N ARG A 67 4.02 3.93 4.46
CA ARG A 67 4.52 4.85 3.44
C ARG A 67 5.94 4.50 2.98
N LYS A 68 6.80 4.06 3.91
CA LYS A 68 8.17 3.64 3.59
C LYS A 68 8.18 2.45 2.64
N VAL A 69 7.40 1.41 2.95
CA VAL A 69 7.31 0.18 2.13
C VAL A 69 6.76 0.51 0.73
N LEU A 70 5.63 1.21 0.66
CA LEU A 70 4.99 1.53 -0.62
C LEU A 70 5.87 2.42 -1.52
N LYS A 71 6.53 3.43 -0.93
CA LYS A 71 7.47 4.29 -1.69
C LYS A 71 8.64 3.48 -2.24
N HIS A 72 9.24 2.64 -1.41
CA HIS A 72 10.37 1.82 -1.83
C HIS A 72 10.01 0.94 -3.02
N PHE A 73 8.91 0.19 -2.93
CA PHE A 73 8.45 -0.67 -4.01
C PHE A 73 8.10 0.12 -5.29
N SER A 74 7.40 1.26 -5.15
CA SER A 74 7.03 2.12 -6.29
C SER A 74 8.20 2.72 -7.07
N GLN A 75 9.40 2.71 -6.48
CA GLN A 75 10.61 3.28 -7.08
C GLN A 75 11.58 2.24 -7.64
N MET A 76 11.33 0.94 -7.42
CA MET A 76 12.18 -0.12 -7.96
C MET A 76 12.14 -0.11 -9.49
N GLU A 77 13.28 -0.31 -10.15
CA GLU A 77 13.32 -0.46 -11.61
C GLU A 77 12.54 -1.71 -12.06
N LYS A 78 12.14 -1.76 -13.34
CA LYS A 78 11.35 -2.86 -13.90
C LYS A 78 12.15 -4.16 -13.96
#